data_AF-A0A966KA12-F1
#
_entry.id   AF-A0A966KA12-F1
#
_cell.length_a   1.000
_cell.length_b   1.000
_cell.length_c   1.000
_cell.angle_alpha   90.00
_cell.angle_beta   90.00
_cell.angle_gamma   90.00
#
_symmetry.space_group_name_H-M   'P 1'
#
loop_
_entity.id
_entity.type
_entity.pdbx_description
1 polymer ?
#
loop_
_entity_poly.entity_id
_entity_poly.type
_entity_poly.pdbx_seq_one_letter_code
_entity_poly.pdbx_strand_id
1 'polypeptide(L)'
;MPKGIPFKGQILNQIATRMLRDTSSKVPNWLLATPDPNVAVGKACEPFKVEMVIRGYMAGHASREYAKGNRTLCGVTLPEGLRENDPFPEPIITPATKADQGDHDEDISREEILSRGIVSDADYQILENYTRTLFEEGSRIAKERGLLLVDTKYE
;
A
#
# COMPACT_ATOMS: atom_id res chain seq x y z
N MET A 1 -0.87 9.96 20.30
CA MET A 1 -0.42 11.33 20.66
C MET A 1 -1.58 12.08 21.31
N PRO A 2 -1.35 12.83 22.40
CA PRO A 2 -2.43 13.46 23.19
C PRO A 2 -3.03 14.73 22.56
N LYS A 3 -2.41 15.33 21.54
CA LYS A 3 -2.92 16.53 20.83
C LYS A 3 -3.02 16.27 19.33
N GLY A 4 -4.16 16.63 18.73
CA GLY A 4 -4.37 16.56 17.30
C GLY A 4 -3.53 17.59 16.54
N ILE A 5 -3.12 17.24 15.31
CA ILE A 5 -2.49 18.19 14.39
C ILE A 5 -3.60 18.95 13.65
N PRO A 6 -3.67 20.28 13.76
CA PRO A 6 -4.69 21.07 13.06
C PRO A 6 -4.72 20.77 11.56
N PHE A 7 -5.93 20.67 10.99
CA PHE A 7 -6.18 20.38 9.57
C PHE A 7 -5.64 19.03 9.04
N LYS A 8 -5.11 18.14 9.89
CA LYS A 8 -4.64 16.82 9.44
C LYS A 8 -5.74 16.05 8.70
N GLY A 9 -6.94 15.95 9.28
CA GLY A 9 -8.07 15.24 8.66
C GLY A 9 -8.43 15.82 7.29
N GLN A 10 -8.51 17.14 7.20
CA GLN A 10 -8.82 17.86 5.96
C GLN A 10 -7.78 17.58 4.87
N ILE A 11 -6.49 17.77 5.17
CA ILE A 11 -5.42 17.59 4.20
C ILE A 11 -5.38 16.13 3.71
N LEU A 12 -5.49 15.16 4.64
CA LEU A 12 -5.48 13.75 4.29
C LEU A 12 -6.69 13.35 3.43
N ASN A 13 -7.89 13.82 3.78
CA ASN A 13 -9.10 13.53 3.01
C ASN A 13 -9.05 14.15 1.60
N GLN A 14 -8.52 15.37 1.46
CA GLN A 14 -8.38 16.02 0.16
C GLN A 14 -7.33 15.34 -0.72
N ILE A 15 -6.20 14.92 -0.14
CA ILE A 15 -5.18 14.12 -0.85
C ILE A 15 -5.78 12.79 -1.31
N ALA A 16 -6.42 12.05 -0.40
CA ALA A 16 -7.05 10.76 -0.72
C ALA A 16 -8.12 10.90 -1.81
N THR A 17 -9.00 11.89 -1.68
CA THR A 17 -10.04 12.21 -2.68
C THR A 17 -9.44 12.50 -4.04
N ARG A 18 -8.36 13.28 -4.10
CA ARG A 18 -7.70 13.60 -5.36
C ARG A 18 -7.11 12.36 -6.01
N MET A 19 -6.39 11.53 -5.25
CA MET A 19 -5.81 10.29 -5.77
C MET A 19 -6.89 9.33 -6.27
N LEU A 20 -7.96 9.11 -5.50
CA LEU A 20 -9.08 8.24 -5.89
C LEU A 20 -9.77 8.72 -7.17
N ARG A 21 -9.90 10.04 -7.38
CA ARG A 21 -10.45 10.58 -8.62
C ARG A 21 -9.50 10.40 -9.80
N ASP A 22 -8.23 10.75 -9.63
CA ASP A 22 -7.22 10.71 -10.69
C ASP A 22 -6.95 9.27 -11.18
N THR A 23 -7.12 8.27 -10.31
CA THR A 23 -6.91 6.85 -10.65
C THR A 23 -8.18 6.10 -11.06
N SER A 24 -9.37 6.71 -10.96
CA SER A 24 -10.67 6.05 -11.16
C SER A 24 -10.90 5.43 -12.55
N SER A 25 -10.21 5.93 -13.58
CA SER A 25 -10.25 5.37 -14.94
C SER A 25 -9.40 4.11 -15.11
N LYS A 26 -8.47 3.86 -14.18
CA LYS A 26 -7.56 2.71 -14.18
C LYS A 26 -8.01 1.62 -13.21
N VAL A 27 -8.43 2.03 -12.01
CA VAL A 27 -8.87 1.13 -10.95
C VAL A 27 -10.17 1.67 -10.34
N PRO A 28 -11.26 0.87 -10.31
CA PRO A 28 -12.50 1.29 -9.69
C PRO A 28 -12.30 1.50 -8.19
N ASN A 29 -13.01 2.48 -7.61
CA ASN A 29 -12.95 2.75 -6.19
C ASN A 29 -14.33 3.10 -5.59
N TRP A 30 -14.36 3.20 -4.27
CA TRP A 30 -15.59 3.31 -3.48
C TRP A 30 -16.15 4.74 -3.39
N LEU A 31 -15.36 5.77 -3.73
CA LEU A 31 -15.71 7.17 -3.49
C LEU A 31 -16.87 7.65 -4.37
N LEU A 32 -17.89 8.26 -3.76
CA LEU A 32 -19.04 8.85 -4.46
C LEU A 32 -19.08 10.38 -4.33
N ALA A 33 -18.80 10.93 -3.15
CA ALA A 33 -18.84 12.37 -2.90
C ALA A 33 -17.93 12.82 -1.75
N THR A 34 -17.67 14.13 -1.68
CA THR A 34 -16.94 14.78 -0.58
C THR A 34 -17.67 16.10 -0.22
N PRO A 35 -18.73 16.04 0.61
CA PRO A 35 -19.53 17.23 0.92
C PRO A 35 -18.82 18.23 1.84
N ASP A 36 -17.79 17.78 2.56
CA ASP A 36 -16.98 18.59 3.47
C ASP A 36 -15.49 18.22 3.31
N PRO A 37 -14.53 19.14 3.53
CA PRO A 37 -13.11 18.85 3.44
C PRO A 37 -12.62 17.67 4.31
N ASN A 38 -13.36 17.27 5.35
CA ASN A 38 -13.05 16.13 6.23
C ASN A 38 -13.94 14.92 6.00
N VAL A 39 -14.86 14.95 5.03
CA VAL A 39 -15.87 13.90 4.81
C VAL A 39 -15.74 13.32 3.41
N ALA A 40 -15.74 11.99 3.34
CA ALA A 40 -15.92 11.21 2.13
C ALA A 40 -17.14 10.31 2.29
N VAL A 41 -17.98 10.27 1.25
CA VAL A 41 -19.15 9.40 1.16
C VAL A 41 -18.90 8.41 0.04
N GLY A 42 -19.17 7.14 0.27
CA GLY A 42 -19.02 6.14 -0.78
C GLY A 42 -19.66 4.80 -0.49
N LYS A 43 -19.31 3.80 -1.30
CA LYS A 43 -19.84 2.44 -1.21
C LYS A 43 -19.35 1.75 0.05
N ALA A 44 -20.26 1.09 0.77
CA ALA A 44 -19.87 0.15 1.80
C ALA A 44 -19.34 -1.12 1.13
N CYS A 45 -18.05 -1.38 1.29
CA CYS A 45 -17.37 -2.54 0.74
C CYS A 45 -17.07 -3.55 1.84
N GLU A 46 -17.04 -4.84 1.49
CA GLU A 46 -16.43 -5.87 2.32
C GLU A 46 -14.94 -5.93 1.98
N PRO A 47 -14.03 -5.55 2.88
CA PRO A 47 -12.60 -5.52 2.59
C PRO A 47 -12.02 -6.95 2.58
N PHE A 48 -11.03 -7.18 1.72
CA PHE A 48 -10.18 -8.35 1.85
C PHE A 48 -9.36 -8.24 3.14
N LYS A 49 -9.12 -9.36 3.83
CA LYS A 49 -8.30 -9.41 5.06
C LYS A 49 -6.79 -9.41 4.75
N VAL A 50 -6.38 -8.62 3.77
CA VAL A 50 -4.99 -8.47 3.36
C VAL A 50 -4.73 -7.01 3.03
N GLU A 51 -3.60 -6.49 3.48
CA GLU A 51 -3.12 -5.18 3.12
C GLU A 51 -2.06 -5.32 2.03
N MET A 52 -2.32 -4.74 0.85
CA MET A 52 -1.41 -4.81 -0.28
C MET A 52 -0.36 -3.70 -0.16
N VAL A 53 0.73 -3.98 0.55
CA VAL A 53 1.87 -3.06 0.65
C VAL A 53 2.78 -3.25 -0.55
N ILE A 54 3.15 -2.15 -1.22
CA ILE A 54 4.07 -2.14 -2.35
C ILE A 54 5.18 -1.12 -2.11
N ARG A 55 6.41 -1.50 -2.42
CA ARG A 55 7.63 -0.76 -2.08
C ARG A 55 8.46 -0.52 -3.33
N GLY A 56 8.74 0.74 -3.62
CA GLY A 56 9.68 1.14 -4.69
C GLY A 56 11.11 1.30 -4.19
N TYR A 57 11.32 1.42 -2.88
CA TYR A 57 12.61 1.75 -2.28
C TYR A 57 12.87 0.97 -1.00
N MET A 58 14.15 0.77 -0.68
CA MET A 58 14.65 0.15 0.54
C MET A 58 14.49 1.07 1.76
N ALA A 59 13.26 1.26 2.21
CA ALA A 59 12.95 2.12 3.35
C ALA A 59 12.15 1.39 4.43
N GLY A 60 12.11 1.99 5.62
CA GLY A 60 11.26 1.53 6.72
C GLY A 60 11.50 0.07 7.07
N HIS A 61 10.44 -0.73 7.03
CA HIS A 61 10.48 -2.15 7.40
C HIS A 61 11.46 -2.97 6.55
N ALA A 62 11.44 -2.79 5.23
CA ALA A 62 12.32 -3.52 4.33
C ALA A 62 13.82 -3.22 4.61
N SER A 63 14.17 -1.96 4.87
CA SER A 63 15.53 -1.55 5.25
C SER A 63 15.97 -2.24 6.55
N ARG A 64 15.11 -2.24 7.57
CA ARG A 64 15.42 -2.85 8.88
C ARG A 64 15.63 -4.36 8.79
N GLU A 65 14.78 -5.07 8.07
CA GLU A 65 14.92 -6.52 7.91
C GLU A 65 16.19 -6.87 7.12
N TYR A 66 16.47 -6.14 6.04
CA TYR A 66 17.69 -6.34 5.26
C TYR A 66 18.97 -6.08 6.06
N ALA A 67 18.97 -5.05 6.92
CA ALA A 67 20.07 -4.74 7.82
C ALA A 67 20.31 -5.82 8.89
N LYS A 68 19.27 -6.59 9.28
CA LYS A 68 19.40 -7.77 10.16
C LYS A 68 19.98 -9.00 9.45
N GLY A 69 20.23 -8.92 8.15
CA GLY A 69 20.72 -10.03 7.34
C GLY A 69 19.62 -10.82 6.63
N ASN A 70 18.36 -10.45 6.78
CA ASN A 70 17.27 -11.10 6.05
C ASN A 70 17.38 -10.72 4.56
N ARG A 71 17.17 -11.71 3.69
CA ARG A 71 17.21 -11.54 2.22
C ARG A 71 15.91 -11.94 1.55
N THR A 72 14.89 -12.24 2.34
CA THR A 72 13.55 -12.57 1.87
C THR A 72 12.56 -11.81 2.72
N LEU A 73 11.59 -11.16 2.08
CA LEU A 73 10.52 -10.42 2.74
C LEU A 73 9.19 -10.80 2.08
N CYS A 74 8.25 -11.34 2.86
CA CYS A 74 6.95 -11.80 2.35
C CYS A 74 7.07 -12.75 1.14
N GLY A 75 8.06 -13.66 1.15
CA GLY A 75 8.34 -14.59 0.04
C GLY A 75 9.15 -13.98 -1.12
N VAL A 76 9.41 -12.68 -1.13
CA VAL A 76 10.19 -12.00 -2.17
C VAL A 76 11.67 -11.95 -1.80
N THR A 77 12.53 -12.49 -2.66
CA THR A 77 13.99 -12.37 -2.49
C THR A 77 14.46 -10.95 -2.80
N LEU A 78 15.15 -10.35 -1.85
CA LEU A 78 15.71 -9.00 -1.95
C LEU A 78 17.05 -9.05 -2.71
N PRO A 79 17.28 -8.16 -3.69
CA PRO A 79 18.56 -8.06 -4.37
C PRO A 79 19.72 -7.81 -3.41
N GLU A 80 20.87 -8.41 -3.71
CA GLU A 80 22.10 -8.16 -2.95
C GLU A 80 22.67 -6.77 -3.23
N GLY A 81 23.48 -6.28 -2.28
CA GLY A 81 24.20 -5.01 -2.41
C GLY A 81 23.34 -3.75 -2.25
N LEU A 82 22.04 -3.89 -1.94
CA LEU A 82 21.17 -2.75 -1.64
C LEU A 82 21.57 -2.04 -0.35
N ARG A 83 21.41 -0.72 -0.33
CA ARG A 83 21.58 0.13 0.86
C ARG A 83 20.25 0.79 1.21
N GLU A 84 20.18 1.36 2.40
CA GLU A 84 19.01 2.13 2.82
C GLU A 84 18.71 3.28 1.84
N ASN A 85 17.44 3.40 1.47
CA ASN A 85 16.88 4.30 0.46
C ASN A 85 17.25 4.02 -1.01
N ASP A 86 18.01 2.96 -1.31
CA ASP A 86 18.22 2.57 -2.71
C ASP A 86 16.87 2.15 -3.35
N PRO A 87 16.64 2.45 -4.63
CA PRO A 87 15.46 1.96 -5.34
C PRO A 87 15.56 0.46 -5.56
N PHE A 88 14.42 -0.23 -5.50
CA PHE A 88 14.34 -1.59 -6.02
C PHE A 88 14.42 -1.58 -7.56
N PRO A 89 14.96 -2.63 -8.20
CA PRO A 89 14.92 -2.78 -9.65
C PRO A 89 13.50 -2.74 -10.20
N GLU A 90 12.57 -3.39 -9.48
CA GLU A 90 11.13 -3.34 -9.71
C GLU A 90 10.40 -3.24 -8.37
N PRO A 91 9.27 -2.53 -8.27
CA PRO A 91 8.51 -2.46 -7.03
C PRO A 91 8.07 -3.85 -6.56
N ILE A 92 8.32 -4.15 -5.28
CA ILE A 92 7.98 -5.42 -4.65
C ILE A 92 6.70 -5.29 -3.83
N ILE A 93 5.88 -6.34 -3.82
CA ILE A 93 4.66 -6.41 -3.00
C ILE A 93 4.95 -7.28 -1.79
N THR A 94 4.69 -6.73 -0.60
CA THR A 94 5.01 -7.36 0.69
C THR A 94 3.75 -7.31 1.57
N PRO A 95 2.75 -8.15 1.29
CA PRO A 95 1.44 -8.00 1.92
C PRO A 95 1.50 -8.33 3.41
N ALA A 96 0.55 -7.79 4.15
CA ALA A 96 0.37 -8.09 5.56
C ALA A 96 -1.07 -8.57 5.83
N THR A 97 -1.24 -9.49 6.76
CA THR A 97 -2.57 -9.83 7.27
C THR A 97 -2.99 -8.82 8.33
N LYS A 98 -4.30 -8.53 8.34
CA LYS A 98 -4.91 -7.69 9.35
C LYS A 98 -5.28 -8.56 10.54
N ALA A 99 -4.65 -8.34 11.69
CA ALA A 99 -4.99 -9.06 12.90
C ALA A 99 -6.31 -8.56 13.50
N ASP A 100 -7.06 -9.44 14.17
CA ASP A 100 -8.25 -9.03 14.94
C ASP A 100 -7.82 -8.20 16.17
N GLN A 101 -8.67 -7.26 16.59
CA GLN A 101 -8.46 -6.23 17.62
C GLN A 101 -7.25 -6.42 18.58
N GLY A 102 -6.15 -5.69 18.30
CA GLY A 102 -5.07 -5.42 19.27
C GLY A 102 -3.70 -5.99 18.90
N ASP A 103 -3.65 -6.92 17.95
CA ASP A 103 -2.39 -7.51 17.47
C ASP A 103 -1.79 -6.71 16.30
N HIS A 104 -0.48 -6.88 16.08
CA HIS A 104 0.24 -6.22 15.01
C HIS A 104 -0.02 -6.91 13.67
N ASP A 105 -0.06 -6.15 12.58
CA ASP A 105 -0.13 -6.71 11.22
C ASP A 105 1.08 -7.62 10.97
N GLU A 106 0.81 -8.82 10.44
CA GLU A 106 1.85 -9.83 10.19
C GLU A 106 2.16 -9.91 8.69
N ASP A 107 3.45 -9.78 8.34
CA ASP A 107 3.96 -10.04 7.00
C ASP A 107 3.57 -11.45 6.54
N ILE A 108 2.97 -11.56 5.35
CA ILE A 108 2.52 -12.83 4.78
C ILE A 108 2.96 -12.93 3.31
N SER A 109 3.32 -14.12 2.83
CA SER A 109 3.62 -14.29 1.41
C SER A 109 2.36 -14.49 0.57
N ARG A 110 2.48 -14.27 -0.74
CA ARG A 110 1.43 -14.62 -1.71
C ARG A 110 1.02 -16.09 -1.56
N GLU A 111 1.98 -16.99 -1.49
CA GLU A 111 1.76 -18.44 -1.40
C GLU A 111 1.00 -18.80 -0.13
N GLU A 112 1.31 -18.12 0.98
CA GLU A 112 0.61 -18.34 2.23
C GLU A 112 -0.83 -17.79 2.20
N ILE A 113 -1.06 -16.61 1.61
CA ILE A 113 -2.41 -16.05 1.39
C ILE A 113 -3.30 -17.05 0.64
N LEU A 114 -2.76 -17.63 -0.45
CA LEU A 114 -3.49 -18.55 -1.31
C LEU A 114 -3.72 -19.91 -0.62
N SER A 115 -2.69 -20.46 0.04
CA SER A 115 -2.81 -21.77 0.71
C SER A 115 -3.75 -21.75 1.91
N ARG A 116 -3.86 -20.61 2.60
CA ARG A 116 -4.81 -20.39 3.71
C ARG A 116 -6.21 -20.03 3.22
N GLY A 117 -6.42 -19.81 1.92
CA GLY A 117 -7.70 -19.40 1.36
C GLY A 117 -8.18 -18.02 1.85
N ILE A 118 -7.26 -17.13 2.21
CA ILE A 118 -7.59 -15.76 2.67
C ILE A 118 -8.16 -14.95 1.51
N VAL A 119 -7.57 -15.13 0.33
CA VAL A 119 -8.03 -14.56 -0.94
C VAL A 119 -7.96 -15.65 -2.01
N SER A 120 -8.92 -15.68 -2.94
CA SER A 120 -8.86 -16.60 -4.08
C SER A 120 -7.71 -16.22 -5.02
N ASP A 121 -7.18 -17.17 -5.80
CA ASP A 121 -6.10 -16.84 -6.77
C ASP A 121 -6.57 -15.81 -7.81
N ALA A 122 -7.83 -15.91 -8.27
CA ALA A 122 -8.40 -14.96 -9.21
C ALA A 122 -8.47 -13.54 -8.63
N ASP A 123 -8.95 -13.40 -7.38
CA ASP A 123 -9.00 -12.10 -6.71
C ASP A 123 -7.60 -11.56 -6.43
N TYR A 124 -6.67 -12.41 -5.98
CA TYR A 124 -5.30 -11.99 -5.70
C TYR A 124 -4.60 -11.44 -6.95
N GLN A 125 -4.80 -12.05 -8.11
CA GLN A 125 -4.26 -11.53 -9.38
C GLN A 125 -4.80 -10.12 -9.68
N ILE A 126 -6.07 -9.86 -9.41
CA ILE A 126 -6.68 -8.53 -9.56
C ILE A 126 -6.06 -7.55 -8.56
N LEU A 127 -5.94 -7.93 -7.29
CA LEU A 127 -5.32 -7.11 -6.24
C LEU A 127 -3.87 -6.75 -6.57
N GLU A 128 -3.08 -7.72 -7.02
CA GLU A 128 -1.69 -7.51 -7.44
C GLU A 128 -1.62 -6.51 -8.62
N ASN A 129 -2.44 -6.70 -9.65
CA ASN A 129 -2.48 -5.81 -10.80
C ASN A 129 -2.90 -4.38 -10.43
N TYR A 130 -3.93 -4.23 -9.61
CA TYR A 130 -4.37 -2.92 -9.13
C TYR A 130 -3.32 -2.24 -8.25
N THR A 131 -2.66 -3.00 -7.38
CA THR A 131 -1.58 -2.50 -6.52
C THR A 131 -0.44 -1.91 -7.35
N ARG A 132 0.03 -2.64 -8.38
CA ARG A 132 1.07 -2.16 -9.30
C ARG A 132 0.62 -0.93 -10.08
N THR A 133 -0.58 -0.97 -10.64
CA THR A 133 -1.16 0.13 -11.43
C THR A 133 -1.28 1.42 -10.62
N LEU A 134 -1.78 1.33 -9.38
CA LEU A 134 -1.93 2.48 -8.49
C LEU A 134 -0.56 3.02 -8.04
N PHE A 135 0.40 2.14 -7.74
CA PHE A 135 1.73 2.57 -7.34
C PHE A 135 2.50 3.27 -8.47
N GLU A 136 2.37 2.77 -9.70
CA GLU A 136 2.94 3.42 -10.88
C GLU A 136 2.37 4.83 -11.07
N GLU A 137 1.03 4.95 -11.03
CA GLU A 137 0.36 6.25 -11.17
C GLU A 137 0.70 7.20 -10.03
N GLY A 138 0.71 6.72 -8.78
CA GLY A 138 1.11 7.50 -7.61
C GLY A 138 2.57 7.97 -7.70
N SER A 139 3.47 7.11 -8.18
CA SER A 139 4.88 7.43 -8.40
C SER A 139 5.05 8.50 -9.48
N ARG A 140 4.27 8.41 -10.57
CA ARG A 140 4.23 9.44 -11.62
C ARG A 140 3.79 10.79 -11.06
N ILE A 141 2.67 10.81 -10.32
CA ILE A 141 2.11 12.03 -9.70
C ILE A 141 3.08 12.65 -8.69
N ALA A 142 3.76 11.82 -7.89
CA ALA A 142 4.79 12.28 -6.95
C ALA A 142 5.98 12.90 -7.68
N LYS A 143 6.49 12.22 -8.71
CA LYS A 143 7.65 12.67 -9.50
C LYS A 143 7.42 14.03 -10.18
N GLU A 144 6.23 14.27 -10.72
CA GLU A 144 5.84 15.57 -11.29
C GLU A 144 5.94 16.73 -10.31
N ARG A 145 5.92 16.44 -9.00
CA ARG A 145 6.01 17.41 -7.91
C ARG A 145 7.37 17.42 -7.22
N GLY A 146 8.36 16.72 -7.79
CA GLY A 146 9.70 16.59 -7.20
C GLY A 146 9.73 15.71 -5.95
N LEU A 147 8.77 14.81 -5.80
CA LEU A 147 8.67 13.86 -4.69
C LEU A 147 8.91 12.42 -5.16
N LEU A 148 9.31 11.56 -4.22
CA LEU A 148 9.38 10.11 -4.43
C LEU A 148 8.30 9.43 -3.61
N LEU A 149 7.53 8.54 -4.24
CA LEU A 149 6.64 7.63 -3.54
C LEU A 149 7.45 6.38 -3.14
N VAL A 150 7.83 6.32 -1.87
CA VAL A 150 8.77 5.32 -1.34
C VAL A 150 8.12 3.94 -1.22
N ASP A 151 6.98 3.92 -0.56
CA ASP A 151 6.07 2.78 -0.45
C ASP A 151 4.64 3.29 -0.24
N THR A 152 3.67 2.39 -0.33
CA THR A 152 2.28 2.66 0.02
C THR A 152 1.56 1.36 0.32
N LYS A 153 0.35 1.48 0.86
CA LYS A 153 -0.52 0.38 1.25
C LYS A 153 -1.91 0.60 0.68
N TYR A 154 -2.49 -0.44 0.08
CA TYR A 154 -3.85 -0.42 -0.41
C TYR A 154 -4.73 -1.44 0.33
N GLU A 155 -6.00 -1.07 0.47
CA GLU A 155 -7.14 -1.90 0.90
C GLU A 155 -8.26 -1.73 -0.12
#